data_AF-A0A3P7WVR8-F1
#
_entry.id   AF-A0A3P7WVR8-F1
#
_cell.length_a   1.000
_cell.length_b   1.000
_cell.length_c   1.000
_cell.angle_alpha   90.00
_cell.angle_beta   90.00
_cell.angle_gamma   90.00
#
_symmetry.space_group_name_H-M   'P 1'
#
loop_
_entity.id
_entity.type
_entity.pdbx_description
1 polymer ?
#
loop_
_entity_poly.entity_id
_entity_poly.type
_entity_poly.pdbx_seq_one_letter_code
_entity_poly.pdbx_strand_id
1 'polypeptide(L)'
;MKSAVHNAEMKMKTAKTVAQITEVRKPMWFEKFFWFISSENYLVVAGHDSQQNEVLVKRYLKPGDIFVHADIHDLLHQHSLPIPPPKTLLEAGNMAVVLSSAWQSHVLTRAWWVHHDQVSKTAPSGEYLTSGAFMIRGKKNYLPPCPFDYGFGIMFKVKVYISVLKIAGIKRLVEQ
;
A
#
# COMPACT_ATOMS: atom_id res chain seq x y z
N MET A 1 9.74 3.39 54.91
CA MET A 1 8.38 3.62 54.35
C MET A 1 8.33 4.60 53.17
N LYS A 2 9.11 5.70 53.14
CA LYS A 2 9.05 6.71 52.05
C LYS A 2 9.45 6.20 50.65
N SER A 3 10.36 5.22 50.54
CA SER A 3 10.83 4.67 49.27
C SER A 3 9.82 3.78 48.54
N ALA A 4 9.00 3.03 49.29
CA ALA A 4 7.97 2.16 48.71
C ALA A 4 6.84 2.96 48.05
N VAL A 5 6.45 4.08 48.67
CA VAL A 5 5.43 5.00 48.14
C VAL A 5 5.93 5.69 46.87
N HIS A 6 7.17 6.17 46.85
CA HIS A 6 7.77 6.79 45.67
C HIS A 6 7.87 5.82 44.48
N ASN A 7 8.26 4.56 44.72
CA ASN A 7 8.30 3.55 43.67
C ASN A 7 6.91 3.17 43.14
N ALA A 8 5.89 3.18 44.00
CA ALA A 8 4.51 2.94 43.60
C ALA A 8 3.96 4.11 42.75
N GLU A 9 4.26 5.35 43.13
CA GLU A 9 3.88 6.54 42.36
C GLU A 9 4.56 6.59 40.98
N MET A 10 5.84 6.22 40.91
CA MET A 10 6.56 6.11 39.64
C MET A 10 5.97 5.00 38.78
N LYS A 11 5.67 3.82 39.34
CA LYS A 11 4.97 2.73 38.61
C LYS A 11 3.58 3.16 38.14
N MET A 12 2.82 3.89 38.96
CA MET A 12 1.50 4.41 38.58
C MET A 12 1.57 5.49 37.50
N LYS A 13 2.58 6.37 37.53
CA LYS A 13 2.83 7.35 36.47
C LYS A 13 3.22 6.66 35.17
N THR A 14 4.16 5.71 35.21
CA THR A 14 4.55 4.93 34.04
C THR A 14 3.37 4.12 33.50
N ALA A 15 2.57 3.48 34.37
CA ALA A 15 1.37 2.75 33.97
C ALA A 15 0.30 3.67 33.37
N LYS A 16 0.12 4.89 33.88
CA LYS A 16 -0.77 5.90 33.28
C LYS A 16 -0.26 6.37 31.92
N THR A 17 1.03 6.60 31.75
CA THR A 17 1.64 6.94 30.46
C THR A 17 1.47 5.80 29.47
N VAL A 18 1.73 4.56 29.87
CA VAL A 18 1.50 3.36 29.04
C VAL A 18 0.02 3.22 28.69
N ALA A 19 -0.89 3.37 29.65
CA ALA A 19 -2.33 3.30 29.41
C ALA A 19 -2.84 4.39 28.46
N GLN A 20 -2.31 5.62 28.54
CA GLN A 20 -2.62 6.69 27.58
C GLN A 20 -2.06 6.43 26.18
N ILE A 21 -0.94 5.68 26.08
CA ILE A 21 -0.41 5.19 24.79
C ILE A 21 -1.26 4.02 24.25
N THR A 22 -2.05 3.34 25.10
CA THR A 22 -2.84 2.16 24.76
C THR A 22 -4.23 2.50 24.21
N GLU A 23 -4.45 3.68 23.63
CA GLU A 23 -5.65 3.87 22.81
C GLU A 23 -5.42 3.15 21.47
N VAL A 24 -5.78 1.87 21.41
CA VAL A 24 -5.58 1.01 20.24
C VAL A 24 -6.21 1.68 19.02
N ARG A 25 -5.37 2.17 18.10
CA ARG A 25 -5.84 2.80 16.87
C ARG A 25 -6.66 1.78 16.08
N LYS A 26 -7.78 2.21 15.52
CA LYS A 26 -8.49 1.40 14.53
C LYS A 26 -7.59 1.30 13.28
N PRO A 27 -7.10 0.11 12.91
CA PRO A 27 -6.28 -0.05 11.71
C PRO A 27 -7.11 0.29 10.48
N MET A 28 -6.47 0.93 9.49
CA MET A 28 -7.09 1.15 8.19
C MET A 28 -7.20 -0.18 7.44
N TRP A 29 -8.21 -0.30 6.57
CA TRP A 29 -8.52 -1.56 5.88
C TRP A 29 -7.37 -2.08 5.01
N PHE A 30 -6.51 -1.18 4.51
CA PHE A 30 -5.41 -1.49 3.61
C PHE A 30 -4.15 -1.99 4.34
N GLU A 31 -4.06 -1.80 5.65
CA GLU A 31 -2.81 -2.06 6.41
C GLU A 31 -2.44 -3.54 6.53
N LYS A 32 -3.36 -4.43 6.19
CA LYS A 32 -3.14 -5.88 6.15
C LYS A 32 -2.48 -6.38 4.85
N PHE A 33 -2.26 -5.48 3.91
CA PHE A 33 -1.66 -5.72 2.59
C PHE A 33 -0.28 -5.04 2.52
N PHE A 34 0.47 -5.25 1.44
CA PHE A 34 1.53 -4.32 1.08
C PHE A 34 0.89 -3.00 0.64
N TRP A 35 1.37 -1.87 1.17
CA TRP A 35 0.84 -0.58 0.78
C TRP A 35 1.87 0.52 0.96
N PHE A 36 1.72 1.58 0.17
CA PHE A 36 2.41 2.85 0.39
C PHE A 36 1.53 3.99 -0.12
N ILE A 37 1.92 5.21 0.24
CA ILE A 37 1.38 6.43 -0.34
C ILE A 37 2.39 6.93 -1.36
N SER A 38 1.96 7.09 -2.61
CA SER A 38 2.81 7.59 -3.69
C SER A 38 3.30 9.01 -3.39
N SER A 39 4.34 9.46 -4.10
CA SER A 39 4.83 10.83 -3.97
C SER A 39 3.78 11.89 -4.34
N GLU A 40 2.71 11.48 -5.01
CA GLU A 40 1.58 12.33 -5.41
C GLU A 40 0.31 12.04 -4.59
N ASN A 41 0.46 11.42 -3.41
CA ASN A 41 -0.60 11.18 -2.42
C ASN A 41 -1.69 10.18 -2.86
N TYR A 42 -1.35 9.21 -3.70
CA TYR A 42 -2.23 8.09 -4.05
C TYR A 42 -1.95 6.90 -3.15
N LEU A 43 -3.02 6.24 -2.69
CA LEU A 43 -2.88 4.97 -2.00
C LEU A 43 -2.63 3.86 -3.03
N VAL A 44 -1.54 3.14 -2.81
CA VAL A 44 -1.15 1.99 -3.60
C VAL A 44 -1.16 0.75 -2.72
N VAL A 45 -1.82 -0.33 -3.15
CA VAL A 45 -2.02 -1.54 -2.33
C VAL A 45 -1.76 -2.80 -3.17
N ALA A 46 -1.04 -3.78 -2.62
CA ALA A 46 -0.77 -5.09 -3.22
C ALA A 46 -0.93 -6.23 -2.21
N GLY A 47 -1.41 -7.39 -2.63
CA GLY A 47 -1.57 -8.52 -1.73
C GLY A 47 -0.24 -9.23 -1.48
N HIS A 48 -0.13 -9.88 -0.32
CA HIS A 48 1.02 -10.73 0.01
C HIS A 48 1.01 -12.07 -0.72
N ASP A 49 -0.15 -12.49 -1.21
CA ASP A 49 -0.36 -13.76 -1.90
C ASP A 49 -1.54 -13.65 -2.88
N SER A 50 -1.73 -14.73 -3.66
CA SER A 50 -2.81 -14.82 -4.64
C SER A 50 -4.21 -14.71 -4.04
N GLN A 51 -4.44 -15.14 -2.79
CA GLN A 51 -5.74 -15.06 -2.14
C GLN A 51 -6.06 -13.62 -1.74
N GLN A 52 -5.10 -12.90 -1.16
CA GLN A 52 -5.22 -11.48 -0.84
C GLN A 52 -5.42 -10.64 -2.08
N ASN A 53 -4.71 -10.97 -3.17
CA ASN A 53 -4.88 -10.34 -4.47
C ASN A 53 -6.30 -10.49 -5.01
N GLU A 54 -6.91 -11.66 -4.89
CA GLU A 54 -8.32 -11.85 -5.21
C GLU A 54 -9.26 -11.03 -4.34
N VAL A 55 -8.97 -10.94 -3.03
CA VAL A 55 -9.75 -10.10 -2.12
C VAL A 55 -9.65 -8.63 -2.52
N LEU A 56 -8.45 -8.16 -2.90
CA LEU A 56 -8.23 -6.79 -3.39
C LEU A 56 -9.08 -6.50 -4.62
N VAL A 57 -9.01 -7.33 -5.65
CA VAL A 57 -9.78 -7.11 -6.89
C VAL A 57 -11.27 -7.20 -6.63
N LYS A 58 -11.73 -8.24 -5.93
CA LYS A 58 -13.17 -8.47 -5.78
C LYS A 58 -13.86 -7.45 -4.86
N ARG A 59 -13.18 -7.01 -3.79
CA ARG A 59 -13.80 -6.17 -2.76
C ARG A 59 -13.43 -4.69 -2.85
N TYR A 60 -12.26 -4.38 -3.40
CA TYR A 60 -11.69 -3.04 -3.29
C TYR A 60 -11.46 -2.37 -4.65
N LEU A 61 -11.29 -3.11 -5.76
CA LEU A 61 -11.21 -2.54 -7.12
C LEU A 61 -12.57 -1.95 -7.55
N LYS A 62 -12.70 -0.62 -7.49
CA LYS A 62 -13.92 0.11 -7.80
C LYS A 62 -13.81 0.85 -9.13
N PRO A 63 -14.96 1.31 -9.66
CA PRO A 63 -14.95 2.23 -10.79
C PRO A 63 -14.05 3.43 -10.56
N GLY A 64 -13.14 3.66 -11.51
CA GLY A 64 -12.16 4.73 -11.44
C GLY A 64 -10.77 4.34 -10.92
N ASP A 65 -10.65 3.16 -10.31
CA ASP A 65 -9.35 2.66 -9.85
C ASP A 65 -8.54 2.06 -11.01
N ILE A 66 -7.22 2.07 -10.84
CA ILE A 66 -6.28 1.48 -11.80
C ILE A 66 -5.73 0.17 -11.25
N PHE A 67 -5.67 -0.81 -12.14
CA PHE A 67 -5.03 -2.10 -11.91
C PHE A 67 -3.65 -2.11 -12.56
N VAL A 68 -2.60 -2.40 -11.80
CA VAL A 68 -1.22 -2.54 -12.32
C VAL A 68 -0.72 -3.95 -12.05
N HIS A 69 0.03 -4.51 -13.02
CA HIS A 69 0.57 -5.85 -12.95
C HIS A 69 1.90 -5.93 -13.72
N ALA A 70 2.82 -6.78 -13.26
CA ALA A 70 3.97 -7.20 -14.03
C ALA A 70 3.66 -8.53 -14.73
N ASP A 71 4.24 -8.81 -15.90
CA ASP A 71 3.97 -10.06 -16.65
C ASP A 71 4.34 -11.35 -15.88
N ILE A 72 4.90 -11.20 -14.69
CA ILE A 72 5.21 -12.24 -13.74
C ILE A 72 4.45 -11.84 -12.45
N HIS A 73 3.66 -12.76 -11.87
CA HIS A 73 2.62 -12.54 -10.85
C HIS A 73 2.91 -11.47 -9.77
N ASP A 74 2.08 -10.43 -9.64
CA ASP A 74 1.26 -10.07 -8.45
C ASP A 74 0.65 -8.66 -8.59
N LEU A 75 -0.40 -8.37 -7.80
CA LEU A 75 -1.42 -7.36 -8.09
C LEU A 75 -1.21 -6.03 -7.40
N LEU A 76 -1.63 -4.96 -8.07
CA LEU A 76 -1.67 -3.64 -7.48
C LEU A 76 -3.00 -2.93 -7.74
N HIS A 77 -3.57 -2.43 -6.66
CA HIS A 77 -4.78 -1.65 -6.60
C HIS A 77 -4.42 -0.21 -6.25
N GLN A 78 -4.77 0.72 -7.14
CA GLN A 78 -4.57 2.14 -6.92
C GLN A 78 -5.92 2.85 -6.84
N HIS A 79 -6.12 3.58 -5.74
CA HIS A 79 -7.32 4.38 -5.56
C HIS A 79 -7.21 5.75 -6.25
N SER A 80 -8.28 6.13 -6.92
CA SER A 80 -8.70 7.48 -7.36
C SER A 80 -8.64 7.80 -8.86
N LEU A 81 -9.76 8.37 -9.32
CA LEU A 81 -9.87 9.24 -10.49
C LEU A 81 -9.42 10.65 -10.09
N PRO A 82 -8.77 11.43 -10.98
CA PRO A 82 -8.42 11.13 -12.38
C PRO A 82 -7.34 10.05 -12.52
N ILE A 83 -7.04 9.63 -13.76
CA ILE A 83 -5.93 8.70 -14.04
C ILE A 83 -4.68 9.22 -13.32
N PRO A 84 -4.00 8.37 -12.54
CA PRO A 84 -2.84 8.79 -11.78
C PRO A 84 -1.75 9.34 -12.70
N PRO A 85 -0.98 10.34 -12.25
CA PRO A 85 0.10 10.86 -13.06
C PRO A 85 1.17 9.77 -13.33
N PRO A 86 1.98 9.92 -14.39
CA PRO A 86 2.95 8.91 -14.81
C PRO A 86 3.93 8.50 -13.71
N LYS A 87 4.25 9.42 -12.79
CA LYS A 87 5.18 9.15 -11.69
C LYS A 87 4.58 8.16 -10.70
N THR A 88 3.33 8.36 -10.27
CA THR A 88 2.64 7.39 -9.43
C THR A 88 2.47 6.03 -10.13
N LEU A 89 2.15 6.02 -11.42
CA LEU A 89 2.06 4.76 -12.18
C LEU A 89 3.41 4.03 -12.22
N LEU A 90 4.52 4.76 -12.33
CA LEU A 90 5.86 4.19 -12.29
C LEU A 90 6.20 3.63 -10.89
N GLU A 91 5.89 4.36 -9.82
CA GLU A 91 6.08 3.88 -8.44
C GLU A 91 5.26 2.60 -8.17
N ALA A 92 4.03 2.56 -8.66
CA ALA A 92 3.19 1.37 -8.63
C ALA A 92 3.80 0.23 -9.47
N GLY A 93 4.25 0.52 -10.69
CA GLY A 93 4.92 -0.43 -11.56
C GLY A 93 6.15 -1.05 -10.90
N ASN A 94 6.99 -0.24 -10.25
CA ASN A 94 8.15 -0.71 -9.49
C ASN A 94 7.74 -1.70 -8.40
N MET A 95 6.71 -1.37 -7.61
CA MET A 95 6.21 -2.29 -6.58
C MET A 95 5.69 -3.60 -7.19
N ALA A 96 4.93 -3.54 -8.29
CA ALA A 96 4.41 -4.73 -8.97
C ALA A 96 5.54 -5.64 -9.49
N VAL A 97 6.61 -5.05 -10.03
CA VAL A 97 7.78 -5.79 -10.52
C VAL A 97 8.57 -6.42 -9.36
N VAL A 98 8.81 -5.67 -8.28
CA VAL A 98 9.56 -6.15 -7.11
C VAL A 98 8.82 -7.25 -6.36
N LEU A 99 7.50 -7.10 -6.16
CA LEU A 99 6.70 -8.10 -5.45
C LEU A 99 6.44 -9.34 -6.30
N SER A 100 6.77 -9.30 -7.59
CA SER A 100 6.62 -10.46 -8.46
C SER A 100 7.75 -11.46 -8.40
N SER A 101 7.51 -12.66 -8.94
CA SER A 101 8.60 -13.63 -9.12
C SER A 101 9.66 -13.19 -10.14
N ALA A 102 9.47 -12.07 -10.87
CA ALA A 102 10.51 -11.48 -11.70
C ALA A 102 11.74 -11.03 -10.90
N TRP A 103 11.52 -10.59 -9.66
CA TRP A 103 12.59 -10.24 -8.73
C TRP A 103 13.51 -11.43 -8.48
N GLN A 104 12.93 -12.60 -8.21
CA GLN A 104 13.68 -13.82 -7.93
C GLN A 104 14.38 -14.38 -9.17
N SER A 105 13.77 -14.23 -10.35
CA SER A 105 14.33 -14.74 -11.60
C SER A 105 15.33 -13.79 -12.26
N HIS A 106 15.56 -12.59 -11.70
CA HIS A 106 16.38 -11.54 -12.31
C HIS A 106 16.00 -11.23 -13.78
N VAL A 107 14.72 -11.39 -14.12
CA VAL A 107 14.22 -11.14 -15.48
C VAL A 107 13.66 -9.73 -15.53
N LEU A 108 14.19 -8.90 -16.43
CA LEU A 108 13.63 -7.58 -16.68
C LEU A 108 12.21 -7.75 -17.26
N THR A 109 11.21 -7.39 -16.47
CA THR A 109 9.80 -7.42 -16.87
C THR A 109 9.25 -6.00 -16.95
N ARG A 110 8.27 -5.80 -17.83
CA ARG A 110 7.55 -4.53 -17.93
C ARG A 110 6.26 -4.63 -17.15
N ALA A 111 6.03 -3.66 -16.27
CA ALA A 111 4.72 -3.46 -15.71
C ALA A 111 3.77 -2.87 -16.75
N TRP A 112 2.49 -3.15 -16.60
CA TRP A 112 1.41 -2.56 -17.37
C TRP A 112 0.21 -2.29 -16.48
N TRP A 113 -0.66 -1.40 -16.94
CA TRP A 113 -1.87 -1.02 -16.23
C TRP A 113 -3.10 -1.03 -17.13
N VAL A 114 -4.26 -1.23 -16.51
CA VAL A 114 -5.59 -1.21 -17.13
C VAL A 114 -6.62 -0.61 -16.17
N HIS A 115 -7.77 -0.23 -16.70
CA HIS A 115 -8.89 0.23 -15.90
C HIS A 115 -9.62 -0.94 -15.22
N HIS A 116 -10.36 -0.63 -14.15
CA HIS A 116 -11.14 -1.61 -13.39
C HIS A 116 -12.10 -2.47 -14.24
N ASP A 117 -12.70 -1.90 -15.29
CA ASP A 117 -13.68 -2.53 -16.18
C ASP A 117 -13.04 -3.55 -17.12
N GLN A 118 -11.74 -3.44 -17.34
CA GLN A 118 -10.95 -4.37 -18.12
C GLN A 118 -10.57 -5.63 -17.34
N VAL A 119 -10.75 -5.65 -16.02
CA VAL A 119 -10.36 -6.77 -15.14
C VAL A 119 -11.56 -7.65 -14.84
N SER A 120 -11.48 -8.94 -15.18
CA SER A 120 -12.53 -9.92 -14.93
C SER A 120 -11.98 -11.19 -14.31
N LYS A 121 -12.77 -11.86 -13.46
CA LYS A 121 -12.45 -13.21 -12.95
C LYS A 121 -13.19 -14.33 -13.68
N THR A 122 -13.92 -13.99 -14.74
CA THR A 122 -14.65 -14.97 -15.54
C THR A 122 -13.79 -15.38 -16.71
N ALA A 123 -13.40 -16.66 -16.73
CA ALA A 123 -12.74 -17.27 -17.86
C ALA A 123 -13.65 -17.25 -19.11
N PRO A 124 -13.08 -17.27 -20.32
CA PRO A 124 -13.83 -17.63 -21.52
C PRO A 124 -14.50 -19.01 -21.35
N SER A 125 -15.59 -19.26 -22.08
CA SER A 125 -16.35 -20.50 -21.97
C SER A 125 -15.45 -21.72 -22.22
N GLY A 126 -15.33 -22.61 -21.22
CA GLY A 126 -14.58 -23.87 -21.32
C GLY A 126 -13.20 -23.87 -20.65
N GLU A 127 -12.72 -22.73 -20.13
CA GLU A 127 -11.44 -22.64 -19.41
C GLU A 127 -11.64 -22.34 -17.92
N TYR A 128 -10.67 -22.73 -17.10
CA TYR A 128 -10.62 -22.38 -15.68
C TYR A 128 -9.44 -21.46 -15.42
N LEU A 129 -9.67 -20.36 -14.70
CA LEU A 129 -8.60 -19.51 -14.20
C LEU A 129 -8.03 -20.10 -12.91
N THR A 130 -6.70 -20.12 -12.81
CA THR A 130 -6.00 -20.46 -11.57
C THR A 130 -6.26 -19.41 -10.50
N SER A 131 -6.06 -19.78 -9.23
CA SER A 131 -6.20 -18.85 -8.11
C SER A 131 -5.24 -17.67 -8.27
N GLY A 132 -5.73 -16.44 -8.18
CA GLY A 132 -4.96 -15.22 -8.42
C GLY A 132 -4.80 -14.81 -9.89
N ALA A 133 -5.32 -15.57 -10.85
CA ALA A 133 -5.35 -15.16 -12.25
C ALA A 133 -6.58 -14.29 -12.56
N PHE A 134 -6.37 -13.27 -13.39
CA PHE A 134 -7.41 -12.35 -13.84
C PHE A 134 -7.39 -12.26 -15.35
N MET A 135 -8.57 -12.27 -15.94
CA MET A 135 -8.77 -12.03 -17.35
C MET A 135 -8.77 -10.54 -17.63
N ILE A 136 -7.86 -10.11 -18.50
CA ILE A 136 -7.71 -8.71 -18.89
C ILE A 136 -8.27 -8.54 -20.30
N ARG A 137 -9.25 -7.65 -20.45
CA ARG A 137 -9.91 -7.36 -21.71
C ARG A 137 -9.43 -6.02 -22.28
N GLY A 138 -9.33 -5.93 -23.60
CA GLY A 138 -8.93 -4.71 -24.29
C GLY A 138 -7.43 -4.42 -24.22
N LYS A 139 -7.07 -3.14 -24.37
CA LYS A 139 -5.67 -2.69 -24.51
C LYS A 139 -5.00 -2.54 -23.15
N LYS A 140 -3.79 -3.09 -23.02
CA LYS A 140 -2.87 -2.85 -21.89
C LYS A 140 -2.04 -1.59 -22.12
N ASN A 141 -1.80 -0.82 -21.08
CA ASN A 141 -0.91 0.33 -21.11
C ASN A 141 0.42 -0.03 -20.45
N TYR A 142 1.47 -0.20 -21.24
CA TYR A 142 2.79 -0.59 -20.73
C TYR A 142 3.54 0.61 -20.15
N LEU A 143 4.21 0.37 -19.03
CA LEU A 143 5.10 1.32 -18.37
C LEU A 143 6.53 1.14 -18.92
N PRO A 144 7.37 2.19 -18.82
CA PRO A 144 8.80 2.03 -19.09
C PRO A 144 9.42 0.99 -18.12
N PRO A 145 10.60 0.44 -18.45
CA PRO A 145 11.30 -0.49 -17.57
C PRO A 145 11.45 0.10 -16.17
N CYS A 146 10.97 -0.66 -15.19
CA CYS A 146 10.96 -0.31 -13.77
C CYS A 146 12.25 -0.86 -13.14
N PRO A 147 13.05 -0.06 -12.41
CA PRO A 147 14.20 -0.59 -11.69
C PRO A 147 13.77 -1.52 -10.55
N PHE A 148 14.68 -2.42 -10.18
CA PHE A 148 14.54 -3.34 -9.07
C PHE A 148 14.99 -2.67 -7.75
N ASP A 149 14.29 -1.61 -7.35
CA ASP A 149 14.56 -0.87 -6.11
C ASP A 149 13.37 -0.97 -5.15
N TYR A 150 13.64 -1.26 -3.88
CA TYR A 150 12.62 -1.35 -2.85
C TYR A 150 13.11 -0.80 -1.51
N GLY A 151 12.18 -0.22 -0.75
CA GLY A 151 12.43 0.32 0.57
C GLY A 151 11.21 0.18 1.46
N PHE A 152 11.38 0.43 2.76
CA PHE A 152 10.28 0.49 3.72
C PHE A 152 10.22 1.87 4.36
N GLY A 153 9.00 2.32 4.67
CA GLY A 153 8.74 3.59 5.35
C GLY A 153 7.90 3.38 6.59
N ILE A 154 8.05 4.26 7.58
CA ILE A 154 7.21 4.29 8.78
C ILE A 154 6.37 5.57 8.72
N MET A 155 5.04 5.41 8.68
CA MET A 155 4.10 6.54 8.69
C MET A 155 3.36 6.63 10.03
N PHE A 156 3.31 7.84 10.59
CA PHE A 156 2.61 8.12 11.83
C PHE A 156 1.31 8.89 11.56
N LYS A 157 0.17 8.33 11.99
CA LYS A 157 -1.09 9.07 12.03
C LYS A 157 -1.15 9.85 13.34
N VAL A 158 -1.00 11.17 13.26
CA VAL A 158 -1.13 12.05 14.43
C VAL A 158 -2.62 12.25 14.74
N LYS A 159 -3.07 11.81 15.92
CA LYS A 159 -4.40 12.20 16.44
C LYS A 159 -4.30 13.65 16.93
N VAL A 160 -4.66 14.62 16.09
CA VAL A 160 -4.77 16.01 16.54
C VAL A 160 -6.12 16.18 17.24
N TYR A 161 -6.13 15.94 18.54
CA TYR A 161 -7.00 16.69 19.44
C TYR A 161 -6.06 17.60 20.23
N ILE A 162 -6.24 18.92 20.11
CA ILE A 162 -5.46 20.01 20.74
C ILE A 162 -4.29 20.54 19.88
N SER A 163 -4.57 21.68 19.27
CA SER A 163 -3.64 22.78 18.96
C SER A 163 -2.59 22.59 17.85
N VAL A 164 -2.81 23.34 16.77
CA VAL A 164 -1.89 23.68 15.67
C VAL A 164 -0.63 24.46 16.15
N LEU A 165 -0.22 24.35 17.42
CA LEU A 165 0.83 25.21 18.02
C LEU A 165 1.96 24.47 18.75
N LYS A 166 2.14 23.16 18.59
CA LYS A 166 3.22 22.45 19.32
C LYS A 166 4.10 21.49 18.53
N ILE A 167 4.19 21.64 17.21
CA ILE A 167 5.28 21.04 16.42
C ILE A 167 6.04 22.16 15.71
N ALA A 168 6.59 23.08 16.50
CA ALA A 168 7.82 23.77 16.16
C ALA A 168 8.96 22.77 16.42
N GLY A 169 9.35 21.98 15.42
CA GLY A 169 10.42 21.00 15.64
C GLY A 169 10.84 20.12 14.47
N ILE A 170 10.04 19.97 13.42
CA ILE A 170 10.48 19.22 12.23
C ILE A 170 10.67 20.23 11.10
N LYS A 171 11.93 20.61 10.92
CA LYS A 171 12.41 21.59 9.93
C LYS A 171 12.03 21.16 8.52
N ARG A 172 11.52 22.15 7.78
CA ARG A 172 11.45 22.18 6.32
C ARG A 172 12.76 21.70 5.69
N LEU A 173 12.66 20.80 4.72
CA LEU A 173 13.63 20.75 3.64
C LEU A 173 13.08 21.65 2.53
N VAL A 174 13.59 22.88 2.50
CA VAL A 174 13.64 23.71 1.30
C VAL A 174 14.95 23.31 0.62
N GLU A 175 14.88 22.70 -0.55
CA GLU A 175 16.06 22.57 -1.42
C GLU A 175 16.24 23.86 -2.22
N GLN A 176 17.51 24.25 -2.31
CA GLN A 176 18.05 25.35 -3.12
C GLN A 176 18.10 24.96 -4.60
#